data_AF-A0A127EFK3-F1
#
_entry.id   AF-A0A127EFK3-F1
#
_cell.length_a   1.000
_cell.length_b   1.000
_cell.length_c   1.000
_cell.angle_alpha   90.00
_cell.angle_beta   90.00
_cell.angle_gamma   90.00
#
_symmetry.space_group_name_H-M   'P 1'
#
loop_
_entity.id
_entity.type
_entity.pdbx_description
1 polymer ?
#
loop_
_entity_poly.entity_id
_entity_poly.type
_entity_poly.pdbx_seq_one_letter_code
_entity_poly.pdbx_strand_id
1 'polypeptide(L)'
;MKNLIKSFLFTMTFLLIVCKPGVASTFATPNIELQGNANGIVFIQGDEPFLWSDNMLPGDKFERSILLNNKYDNSYKIFMRAERVSKKEDYDLLEKTKLKVLYDGDYIYDGAISGQNGLENNIYLGVVEPGECRKLEAFAEFPGSELGNEYKNKKCQVDWIFTAVRVGETDNENISGGKEINEGNIDSNKNNIKDIIKKIIVPKTGDSSLILYFIIFSLCSIVLLVLNNNFIKNKIKIFKKEE
;
A
#
# COMPACT_ATOMS: atom_id res chain seq x y z
N MET A 1 -35.32 6.16 -35.58
CA MET A 1 -33.85 6.31 -35.42
C MET A 1 -33.44 7.46 -34.49
N LYS A 2 -34.00 8.68 -34.58
CA LYS A 2 -33.62 9.82 -33.71
C LYS A 2 -33.69 9.51 -32.20
N ASN A 3 -34.69 8.75 -31.74
CA ASN A 3 -34.84 8.42 -30.31
C ASN A 3 -33.86 7.33 -29.84
N LEU A 4 -33.44 6.43 -30.74
CA LEU A 4 -32.43 5.41 -30.46
C LEU A 4 -31.02 6.01 -30.36
N ILE A 5 -30.71 6.99 -31.22
CA ILE A 5 -29.45 7.74 -31.18
C ILE A 5 -29.33 8.55 -29.88
N LYS A 6 -30.42 9.21 -29.45
CA LYS A 6 -30.44 9.94 -28.17
C LYS A 6 -30.27 9.01 -26.97
N SER A 7 -30.91 7.83 -27.00
CA SER A 7 -30.75 6.81 -25.95
C SER A 7 -29.30 6.32 -25.86
N PHE A 8 -28.68 6.05 -27.01
CA PHE A 8 -27.28 5.61 -27.08
C PHE A 8 -26.31 6.70 -26.59
N LEU A 9 -26.54 7.96 -26.98
CA LEU A 9 -25.71 9.09 -26.57
C LEU A 9 -25.80 9.34 -25.05
N PHE A 10 -26.99 9.18 -24.47
CA PHE A 10 -27.20 9.33 -23.03
C PHE A 10 -26.51 8.21 -22.24
N THR A 11 -26.60 6.95 -22.69
CA THR A 11 -25.91 5.83 -22.04
C THR A 11 -24.39 5.94 -22.16
N MET A 12 -23.86 6.43 -23.28
CA MET A 12 -22.42 6.61 -23.48
C MET A 12 -21.86 7.73 -22.59
N THR A 13 -22.64 8.79 -22.39
CA THR A 13 -22.28 9.89 -21.46
C THR A 13 -22.27 9.42 -20.01
N PHE A 14 -23.23 8.56 -19.61
CA PHE A 14 -23.28 8.01 -18.27
C PHE A 14 -22.12 7.03 -18.00
N LEU A 15 -21.71 6.25 -19.00
CA LEU A 15 -20.57 5.31 -18.90
C LEU A 15 -19.24 6.05 -18.70
N LEU A 16 -19.07 7.24 -19.30
CA LEU A 16 -17.87 8.07 -19.15
C LEU A 16 -17.73 8.69 -17.76
N ILE A 17 -18.82 8.88 -17.02
CA ILE A 17 -18.81 9.45 -15.66
C ILE A 17 -18.30 8.45 -14.61
N VAL A 18 -18.33 7.14 -14.90
CA VAL A 18 -17.91 6.08 -13.97
C VAL A 18 -16.40 5.79 -14.05
N CYS A 19 -15.68 6.32 -15.05
CA CYS A 19 -14.23 6.20 -15.15
C CYS A 19 -13.50 7.25 -14.29
N LYS A 20 -13.71 7.24 -12.96
CA LYS A 20 -12.69 7.78 -12.06
C LYS A 20 -11.66 6.67 -11.80
N PRO A 21 -10.35 6.90 -12.00
CA PRO A 21 -9.36 5.91 -11.61
C PRO A 21 -9.54 5.66 -10.11
N GLY A 22 -9.96 4.45 -9.76
CA GLY A 22 -9.99 4.02 -8.37
C GLY A 22 -8.56 4.04 -7.87
N VAL A 23 -8.26 4.97 -6.95
CA VAL A 23 -7.04 4.89 -6.16
C VAL A 23 -7.18 3.65 -5.28
N ALA A 24 -6.52 2.56 -5.68
CA ALA A 24 -6.38 1.39 -4.83
C ALA A 24 -5.71 1.85 -3.53
N SER A 25 -6.38 1.61 -2.40
CA SER A 25 -5.74 1.70 -1.09
C SER A 25 -4.78 0.51 -0.99
N THR A 26 -3.50 0.73 -1.29
CA THR A 26 -2.47 -0.30 -1.13
C THR A 26 -2.22 -0.45 0.37
N PHE A 27 -2.64 -1.59 0.93
CA PHE A 27 -2.22 -1.98 2.27
C PHE A 27 -0.71 -2.27 2.25
N ALA A 28 -0.03 -2.02 3.38
CA ALA A 28 1.33 -2.50 3.53
C ALA A 28 1.34 -4.03 3.37
N THR A 29 2.28 -4.53 2.58
CA THR A 29 2.45 -5.98 2.37
C THR A 29 3.02 -6.62 3.64
N PRO A 30 2.95 -7.96 3.82
CA PRO A 30 3.26 -8.61 5.10
C PRO A 30 4.66 -8.34 5.69
N ASN A 31 5.65 -8.02 4.85
CA ASN A 31 7.02 -7.72 5.27
C ASN A 31 7.34 -6.22 5.26
N ILE A 32 6.32 -5.36 5.29
CA ILE A 32 6.50 -3.90 5.41
C ILE A 32 5.79 -3.41 6.65
N GLU A 33 6.53 -2.66 7.46
CA GLU A 33 5.99 -1.93 8.60
C GLU A 33 5.99 -0.42 8.31
N LEU A 34 4.87 0.24 8.57
CA LEU A 34 4.74 1.69 8.46
C LEU A 34 4.67 2.31 9.85
N GLN A 35 5.64 3.17 10.18
CA GLN A 35 5.73 3.85 11.46
C GLN A 35 5.52 5.37 11.33
N GLY A 36 5.10 6.00 12.43
CA GLY A 36 4.80 7.44 12.46
C GLY A 36 3.64 7.79 11.51
N ASN A 37 3.87 8.76 10.63
CA ASN A 37 2.89 9.20 9.63
C ASN A 37 3.04 8.49 8.28
N ALA A 38 3.80 7.39 8.19
CA ALA A 38 4.06 6.72 6.91
C ALA A 38 2.79 6.14 6.28
N ASN A 39 1.80 5.79 7.09
CA ASN A 39 0.48 5.37 6.62
C ASN A 39 -0.21 6.51 5.86
N GLY A 40 -0.51 6.28 4.58
CA GLY A 40 -1.10 7.28 3.69
C GLY A 40 -0.06 8.12 2.92
N ILE A 41 1.24 7.91 3.15
CA ILE A 41 2.34 8.50 2.36
C ILE A 41 3.05 7.42 1.55
N VAL A 42 3.32 6.26 2.15
CA VAL A 42 4.03 5.15 1.51
C VAL A 42 3.05 4.21 0.83
N PHE A 43 3.15 4.07 -0.49
CA PHE A 43 2.29 3.24 -1.32
C PHE A 43 3.13 2.20 -2.07
N ILE A 44 2.85 0.93 -1.83
CA ILE A 44 3.59 -0.18 -2.43
C ILE A 44 2.80 -0.73 -3.60
N GLN A 45 3.48 -0.92 -4.73
CA GLN A 45 2.82 -1.39 -5.95
C GLN A 45 2.69 -2.92 -5.94
N GLY A 46 1.47 -3.40 -6.16
CA GLY A 46 1.13 -4.83 -6.21
C GLY A 46 0.80 -5.43 -4.84
N ASP A 47 0.39 -6.70 -4.85
CA ASP A 47 -0.14 -7.40 -3.65
C ASP A 47 0.88 -8.37 -3.00
N GLU A 48 2.07 -8.50 -3.59
CA GLU A 48 3.12 -9.39 -3.10
C GLU A 48 4.05 -8.67 -2.10
N PRO A 49 4.66 -9.39 -1.15
CA PRO A 49 5.66 -8.82 -0.26
C PRO A 49 6.82 -8.14 -1.01
N PHE A 50 7.39 -7.10 -0.39
CA PHE A 50 8.45 -6.30 -0.99
C PHE A 50 9.72 -7.11 -1.16
N LEU A 51 10.27 -7.12 -2.38
CA LEU A 51 11.43 -7.91 -2.79
C LEU A 51 11.29 -9.40 -2.44
N TRP A 52 10.09 -9.95 -2.63
CA TRP A 52 9.80 -11.37 -2.45
C TRP A 52 10.22 -12.21 -3.65
N SER A 53 10.73 -13.41 -3.38
CA SER A 53 10.96 -14.46 -4.37
C SER A 53 10.86 -15.84 -3.73
N ASP A 54 10.26 -16.78 -4.45
CA ASP A 54 10.36 -18.20 -4.18
C ASP A 54 11.32 -18.89 -5.14
N ASN A 55 11.95 -19.98 -4.68
CA ASN A 55 12.82 -20.83 -5.51
C ASN A 55 13.95 -20.09 -6.27
N MET A 56 14.47 -19.02 -5.68
CA MET A 56 15.55 -18.19 -6.23
C MET A 56 16.76 -19.03 -6.67
N LEU A 57 17.22 -18.79 -7.90
CA LEU A 57 18.39 -19.39 -8.53
C LEU A 57 19.53 -18.36 -8.65
N PRO A 58 20.80 -18.81 -8.64
CA PRO A 58 21.93 -17.92 -8.93
C PRO A 58 21.74 -17.18 -10.27
N GLY A 59 21.83 -15.86 -10.22
CA GLY A 59 21.62 -14.95 -11.35
C GLY A 59 20.25 -14.27 -11.38
N ASP A 60 19.32 -14.68 -10.52
CA ASP A 60 17.99 -14.09 -10.46
C ASP A 60 18.03 -12.62 -10.00
N LYS A 61 17.08 -11.85 -10.52
CA LYS A 61 16.92 -10.41 -10.27
C LYS A 61 15.48 -10.08 -9.93
N PHE A 62 15.31 -9.19 -8.97
CA PHE A 62 14.01 -8.75 -8.47
C PHE A 62 13.97 -7.24 -8.41
N GLU A 63 12.84 -6.67 -8.81
CA GLU A 63 12.63 -5.23 -8.78
C GLU A 63 11.29 -4.93 -8.13
N ARG A 64 11.26 -3.93 -7.24
CA ARG A 64 10.03 -3.38 -6.69
C ARG A 64 10.11 -1.87 -6.56
N SER A 65 8.97 -1.23 -6.81
CA SER A 65 8.81 0.22 -6.70
C SER A 65 7.83 0.58 -5.58
N ILE A 66 8.16 1.63 -4.84
CA ILE A 66 7.31 2.27 -3.83
C ILE A 66 7.09 3.72 -4.25
N LEU A 67 5.86 4.20 -4.13
CA LEU A 67 5.51 5.60 -4.33
C LEU A 67 5.37 6.28 -2.98
N LEU A 68 6.09 7.38 -2.78
CA LEU A 68 5.91 8.27 -1.64
C LEU A 68 5.00 9.42 -2.10
N ASN A 69 3.72 9.35 -1.78
CA ASN A 69 2.71 10.30 -2.27
C ASN A 69 2.09 11.05 -1.10
N ASN A 70 2.55 12.29 -0.89
CA ASN A 70 2.06 13.11 0.20
C ASN A 70 0.82 13.89 -0.23
N LYS A 71 -0.36 13.39 0.15
CA LYS A 71 -1.65 14.08 -0.09
C LYS A 71 -2.09 14.99 1.06
N TYR A 72 -1.23 15.21 2.04
CA TYR A 72 -1.49 16.06 3.20
C TYR A 72 -0.92 17.47 2.99
N ASP A 73 -1.32 18.39 3.88
CA ASP A 73 -0.91 19.81 3.81
C ASP A 73 0.48 20.08 4.44
N ASN A 74 1.13 19.06 4.98
CA ASN A 74 2.42 19.19 5.68
C ASN A 74 3.51 18.41 4.98
N SER A 75 4.75 18.87 5.07
CA SER A 75 5.92 18.13 4.58
C SER A 75 6.32 17.04 5.57
N TYR A 76 6.88 15.93 5.06
CA TYR A 76 7.32 14.80 5.88
C TYR A 76 8.75 14.37 5.53
N LYS A 77 9.59 14.19 6.55
CA LYS A 77 10.87 13.49 6.43
C LYS A 77 10.60 11.99 6.36
N ILE A 78 11.15 11.30 5.37
CA ILE A 78 10.97 9.85 5.21
C ILE A 78 12.27 9.13 5.51
N PHE A 79 12.16 8.03 6.24
CA PHE A 79 13.25 7.14 6.56
C PHE A 79 12.91 5.71 6.17
N MET A 80 13.94 4.93 5.88
CA MET A 80 13.83 3.50 5.59
C MET A 80 14.88 2.72 6.38
N ARG A 81 14.53 1.54 6.85
CA ARG A 81 15.50 0.54 7.31
C ARG A 81 15.03 -0.89 7.00
N ALA A 82 15.97 -1.81 7.00
CA ALA A 82 15.78 -3.24 6.84
C ALA A 82 16.09 -3.93 8.17
N GLU A 83 15.17 -4.77 8.63
CA GLU A 83 15.36 -5.60 9.82
C GLU A 83 15.35 -7.08 9.44
N ARG A 84 16.44 -7.76 9.77
CA ARG A 84 16.54 -9.21 9.59
C ARG A 84 15.60 -9.92 10.57
N VAL A 85 14.74 -10.79 10.02
CA VAL A 85 13.85 -11.65 10.82
C VAL A 85 14.41 -13.06 10.93
N SER A 86 14.98 -13.60 9.84
CA SER A 86 15.56 -14.94 9.84
C SER A 86 16.90 -14.98 10.57
N LYS A 87 17.15 -16.06 11.31
CA LYS A 87 18.46 -16.30 11.95
C LYS A 87 19.58 -16.28 10.91
N LYS A 88 20.73 -15.74 11.30
CA LYS A 88 21.94 -15.79 10.48
C LYS A 88 22.42 -17.24 10.36
N GLU A 89 22.82 -17.62 9.15
CA GLU A 89 23.35 -18.94 8.82
C GLU A 89 24.74 -18.83 8.19
N ASP A 90 25.48 -19.95 8.10
CA ASP A 90 26.82 -19.95 7.47
C ASP A 90 26.76 -19.59 5.98
N TYR A 91 25.72 -20.06 5.28
CA TYR A 91 25.41 -19.74 3.89
C TYR A 91 24.19 -18.85 3.83
N ASP A 92 24.41 -17.58 4.17
CA ASP A 92 23.35 -16.59 4.33
C ASP A 92 22.96 -15.91 3.02
N LEU A 93 21.73 -16.15 2.58
CA LEU A 93 21.16 -15.52 1.39
C LEU A 93 21.14 -13.98 1.49
N LEU A 94 20.92 -13.41 2.68
CA LEU A 94 20.79 -11.96 2.84
C LEU A 94 22.14 -11.24 2.73
N GLU A 95 23.23 -11.90 3.09
CA GLU A 95 24.57 -11.32 2.96
C GLU A 95 25.10 -11.40 1.52
N LYS A 96 24.62 -12.36 0.74
CA LYS A 96 25.05 -12.57 -0.65
C LYS A 96 24.17 -11.87 -1.68
N THR A 97 22.89 -11.70 -1.40
CA THR A 97 21.98 -10.99 -2.30
C THR A 97 22.31 -9.50 -2.25
N LYS A 98 22.67 -8.94 -3.40
CA LYS A 98 22.99 -7.52 -3.56
C LYS A 98 21.71 -6.73 -3.69
N LEU A 99 21.66 -5.56 -3.06
CA LEU A 99 20.54 -4.62 -3.09
C LEU A 99 21.05 -3.27 -3.54
N LYS A 100 20.34 -2.68 -4.50
CA LYS A 100 20.47 -1.27 -4.88
C LYS A 100 19.13 -0.59 -4.65
N VAL A 101 19.16 0.56 -3.98
CA VAL A 101 17.97 1.38 -3.78
C VAL A 101 18.23 2.74 -4.40
N LEU A 102 17.31 3.16 -5.27
CA LEU A 102 17.31 4.45 -5.93
C LEU A 102 16.12 5.26 -5.42
N TYR A 103 16.35 6.54 -5.19
CA TYR A 103 15.32 7.51 -4.87
C TYR A 103 15.33 8.60 -5.95
N ASP A 104 14.24 8.69 -6.72
CA ASP A 104 14.12 9.59 -7.87
C ASP A 104 15.30 9.50 -8.87
N GLY A 105 15.87 8.30 -9.00
CA GLY A 105 17.00 8.01 -9.88
C GLY A 105 18.39 8.12 -9.23
N ASP A 106 18.50 8.68 -8.03
CA ASP A 106 19.76 8.78 -7.29
C ASP A 106 19.99 7.55 -6.40
N TYR A 107 21.21 7.01 -6.40
CA TYR A 107 21.58 5.88 -5.53
C TYR A 107 21.66 6.32 -4.07
N ILE A 108 20.84 5.72 -3.23
CA ILE A 108 20.83 5.95 -1.77
C ILE A 108 21.36 4.75 -0.97
N TYR A 109 21.42 3.57 -1.59
CA TYR A 109 22.00 2.37 -1.01
C TYR A 109 22.54 1.43 -2.09
N ASP A 110 23.73 0.88 -1.88
CA ASP A 110 24.33 -0.20 -2.67
C ASP A 110 25.06 -1.13 -1.70
N GLY A 111 24.53 -2.33 -1.47
CA GLY A 111 25.04 -3.23 -0.43
C GLY A 111 24.32 -4.57 -0.38
N ALA A 112 24.38 -5.24 0.77
CA ALA A 112 23.70 -6.52 0.98
C ALA A 112 22.24 -6.30 1.37
N ILE A 113 21.32 -7.16 0.92
CA ILE A 113 19.90 -7.04 1.26
C ILE A 113 19.63 -7.25 2.76
N SER A 114 20.58 -7.84 3.50
CA SER A 114 20.56 -7.90 4.97
C SER A 114 20.50 -6.51 5.63
N GLY A 115 20.87 -5.47 4.90
CA GLY A 115 20.99 -4.10 5.37
C GLY A 115 22.32 -3.78 6.05
N GLN A 116 23.24 -4.74 6.08
CA GLN A 116 24.60 -4.50 6.58
C GLN A 116 25.22 -3.28 5.89
N ASN A 117 26.01 -2.54 6.66
CA ASN A 117 26.66 -1.30 6.23
C ASN A 117 25.71 -0.12 5.95
N GLY A 118 24.56 -0.06 6.62
CA GLY A 118 23.80 1.19 6.71
C GLY A 118 22.31 1.01 6.93
N LEU A 119 21.68 0.14 6.15
CA LEU A 119 20.23 -0.01 6.11
C LEU A 119 19.66 -0.76 7.32
N GLU A 120 20.49 -1.36 8.18
CA GLU A 120 20.12 -1.81 9.53
C GLU A 120 19.65 -0.63 10.42
N ASN A 121 20.13 0.58 10.12
CA ASN A 121 19.68 1.82 10.74
C ASN A 121 18.81 2.62 9.76
N ASN A 122 18.06 3.59 10.30
CA ASN A 122 17.26 4.49 9.49
C ASN A 122 18.16 5.29 8.53
N ILE A 123 18.01 5.06 7.23
CA ILE A 123 18.53 5.94 6.20
C ILE A 123 17.50 7.02 5.90
N TYR A 124 17.96 8.25 5.69
CA TYR A 124 17.11 9.36 5.32
C TYR A 124 16.91 9.38 3.80
N LEU A 125 15.65 9.29 3.35
CA LEU A 125 15.31 9.32 1.92
C LEU A 125 15.14 10.75 1.40
N GLY A 126 14.70 11.68 2.25
CA GLY A 126 14.38 13.05 1.86
C GLY A 126 13.11 13.57 2.52
N VAL A 127 12.76 14.81 2.14
CA VAL A 127 11.46 15.40 2.45
C VAL A 127 10.52 15.16 1.28
N VAL A 128 9.27 14.82 1.58
CA VAL A 128 8.17 14.80 0.60
C VAL A 128 7.23 15.95 0.92
N GLU A 129 7.16 16.93 0.02
CA GLU A 129 6.37 18.16 0.16
C GLU A 129 4.87 17.91 -0.06
N PRO A 130 3.97 18.80 0.40
CA PRO A 130 2.54 18.70 0.13
C PRO A 130 2.22 18.57 -1.36
N GLY A 131 1.43 17.54 -1.72
CA GLY A 131 1.03 17.25 -3.10
C GLY A 131 2.11 16.55 -3.93
N GLU A 132 3.29 16.28 -3.36
CA GLU A 132 4.41 15.68 -4.06
C GLU A 132 4.29 14.16 -4.15
N CYS A 133 4.78 13.60 -5.25
CA CYS A 133 4.88 12.17 -5.47
C CYS A 133 6.31 11.84 -5.91
N ARG A 134 6.99 11.02 -5.11
CA ARG A 134 8.38 10.58 -5.32
C ARG A 134 8.43 9.07 -5.51
N LYS A 135 9.43 8.57 -6.22
CA LYS A 135 9.57 7.14 -6.54
C LYS A 135 10.82 6.57 -5.87
N LEU A 136 10.64 5.49 -5.14
CA LEU A 136 11.70 4.64 -4.63
C LEU A 136 11.72 3.34 -5.42
N GLU A 137 12.89 2.96 -5.92
CA GLU A 137 13.09 1.75 -6.72
C GLU A 137 14.15 0.88 -6.07
N ALA A 138 13.81 -0.37 -5.79
CA ALA A 138 14.74 -1.33 -5.21
C ALA A 138 14.99 -2.48 -6.17
N PHE A 139 16.26 -2.79 -6.37
CA PHE A 139 16.75 -3.84 -7.25
C PHE A 139 17.58 -4.82 -6.43
N ALA A 140 17.12 -6.06 -6.31
CA ALA A 140 17.85 -7.13 -5.67
C ALA A 140 18.39 -8.10 -6.73
N GLU A 141 19.63 -8.55 -6.55
CA GLU A 141 20.28 -9.52 -7.44
C GLU A 141 20.95 -10.60 -6.59
N PHE A 142 20.64 -11.86 -6.89
CA PHE A 142 21.35 -13.00 -6.31
C PHE A 142 22.50 -13.39 -7.26
N PRO A 143 23.78 -13.21 -6.87
CA PRO A 143 24.92 -13.40 -7.77
C PRO A 143 24.98 -14.79 -8.43
N GLY A 144 25.20 -14.83 -9.74
CA GLY A 144 25.17 -16.08 -10.52
C GLY A 144 26.43 -16.93 -10.45
N SER A 145 27.60 -16.38 -10.77
CA SER A 145 28.84 -17.16 -10.95
C SER A 145 29.58 -17.50 -9.66
N GLU A 146 29.18 -16.91 -8.53
CA GLU A 146 29.91 -16.97 -7.27
C GLU A 146 29.28 -17.94 -6.25
N LEU A 147 28.09 -18.47 -6.55
CA LEU A 147 27.25 -19.19 -5.57
C LEU A 147 26.89 -20.59 -6.09
N GLY A 148 27.03 -21.58 -5.22
CA GLY A 148 26.76 -22.99 -5.53
C GLY A 148 25.55 -23.57 -4.79
N ASN A 149 25.52 -24.91 -4.73
CA ASN A 149 24.44 -25.69 -4.12
C ASN A 149 24.32 -25.52 -2.60
N GLU A 150 25.28 -24.89 -1.94
CA GLU A 150 25.27 -24.59 -0.50
C GLU A 150 24.11 -23.68 -0.07
N TYR A 151 23.57 -22.88 -0.99
CA TYR A 151 22.40 -22.03 -0.78
C TYR A 151 21.07 -22.74 -1.09
N LYS A 152 21.10 -24.01 -1.52
CA LYS A 152 19.90 -24.77 -1.86
C LYS A 152 19.02 -24.97 -0.63
N ASN A 153 17.71 -24.76 -0.79
CA ASN A 153 16.69 -24.85 0.25
C ASN A 153 16.87 -23.87 1.43
N LYS A 154 17.81 -22.91 1.32
CA LYS A 154 17.94 -21.83 2.29
C LYS A 154 16.77 -20.87 2.15
N LYS A 155 16.40 -20.26 3.28
CA LYS A 155 15.32 -19.28 3.36
C LYS A 155 15.78 -18.14 4.23
N CYS A 156 15.35 -16.94 3.87
CA CYS A 156 15.61 -15.75 4.63
C CYS A 156 14.42 -14.81 4.59
N GLN A 157 14.34 -13.93 5.57
CA GLN A 157 13.31 -12.91 5.64
C GLN A 157 13.90 -11.62 6.19
N VAL A 158 13.49 -10.53 5.56
CA VAL A 158 13.73 -9.14 5.96
C VAL A 158 12.40 -8.43 6.00
N ASP A 159 12.17 -7.70 7.08
CA ASP A 159 11.08 -6.75 7.20
C ASP A 159 11.60 -5.33 6.89
N TRP A 160 10.80 -4.55 6.19
CA TRP A 160 11.16 -3.21 5.72
C TRP A 160 10.35 -2.18 6.49
N ILE A 161 11.02 -1.31 7.22
CA ILE A 161 10.38 -0.30 8.05
C ILE A 161 10.48 1.03 7.33
N PHE A 162 9.34 1.64 7.05
CA PHE A 162 9.26 3.02 6.58
C PHE A 162 8.69 3.91 7.66
N THR A 163 9.40 4.98 7.97
CA THR A 163 8.98 5.95 8.98
C THR A 163 8.82 7.31 8.34
N ALA A 164 7.68 7.96 8.58
CA ALA A 164 7.48 9.36 8.20
C ALA A 164 7.29 10.22 9.44
N VAL A 165 7.98 11.36 9.48
CA VAL A 165 7.90 12.34 10.57
C VAL A 165 7.55 13.69 9.97
N ARG A 166 6.52 14.34 10.50
CA ARG A 166 6.11 15.66 10.05
C ARG A 166 7.23 16.68 10.28
N VAL A 167 7.52 17.49 9.28
CA VAL A 167 8.48 18.59 9.43
C VAL A 167 7.92 19.60 10.44
N GLY A 168 8.69 19.89 11.50
CA GLY A 168 8.31 20.82 12.56
C GLY A 168 7.75 20.16 13.83
N GLU A 169 7.52 18.85 13.84
CA GLU A 169 7.44 18.11 15.10
C GLU A 169 8.88 17.91 15.61
N THR A 170 9.14 18.31 16.86
CA THR A 170 10.48 18.23 17.46
C THR A 170 10.96 16.79 17.39
N ASP A 171 12.14 16.59 16.79
CA ASP A 171 12.83 15.30 16.71
C ASP A 171 13.17 14.84 18.14
N ASN A 172 12.24 14.23 18.87
CA ASN A 172 12.54 13.54 20.12
C ASN A 172 13.36 12.30 19.76
N GLU A 173 14.67 12.49 19.69
CA GLU A 173 15.68 11.46 19.56
C GLU A 173 15.39 10.30 20.51
N ASN A 174 15.08 9.15 19.94
CA ASN A 174 15.45 7.82 20.44
C ASN A 174 15.35 6.84 19.27
N ILE A 175 16.24 7.01 18.30
CA ILE A 175 16.61 5.94 17.36
C ILE A 175 18.06 5.58 17.69
N SER A 176 18.23 4.79 18.76
CA SER A 176 19.42 3.97 19.00
C SER A 176 19.08 2.94 20.07
N GLY A 177 19.23 1.66 19.74
CA GLY A 177 19.05 0.55 20.67
C GLY A 177 20.09 0.56 21.79
N GLY A 178 19.65 0.19 22.99
CA GLY A 178 20.51 0.02 24.16
C GLY A 178 19.66 -0.23 25.41
N LYS A 179 19.47 -1.50 25.75
CA LYS A 179 18.80 -1.95 26.97
C LYS A 179 19.71 -1.67 28.19
N GLU A 180 19.34 -0.72 29.03
CA GLU A 180 19.62 -0.77 30.47
C GLU A 180 18.32 -0.46 31.24
N ILE A 181 17.90 -1.48 31.99
CA ILE A 181 16.82 -1.42 32.98
C ILE A 181 17.39 -0.73 34.21
N ASN A 182 16.91 0.47 34.53
CA ASN A 182 17.09 1.06 35.84
C ASN A 182 15.71 1.17 36.52
N GLU A 183 15.55 0.38 37.57
CA GLU A 183 14.41 0.41 38.48
C GLU A 183 14.34 1.79 39.16
N GLY A 184 13.18 2.44 39.07
CA GLY A 184 13.00 3.73 39.72
C GLY A 184 11.63 4.36 39.47
N ASN A 185 10.72 4.10 40.41
CA ASN A 185 9.48 4.83 40.70
C ASN A 185 8.24 4.56 39.83
N ILE A 186 7.46 3.58 40.26
CA ILE A 186 6.07 3.38 39.86
C ILE A 186 5.21 4.39 40.62
N ASP A 187 4.90 5.52 39.98
CA ASP A 187 3.81 6.38 40.43
C ASP A 187 2.49 5.98 39.75
N SER A 188 1.51 5.81 40.62
CA SER A 188 0.21 5.20 40.36
C SER A 188 -0.65 6.06 39.43
N ASN A 189 -0.88 5.63 38.20
CA ASN A 189 -2.09 6.01 37.47
C ASN A 189 -2.57 4.93 36.49
N LYS A 190 -3.06 3.82 37.05
CA LYS A 190 -3.58 2.66 36.30
C LYS A 190 -4.97 2.89 35.68
N ASN A 191 -5.54 4.09 35.80
CA ASN A 191 -6.92 4.37 35.37
C ASN A 191 -7.04 5.06 34.00
N ASN A 192 -5.94 5.55 33.41
CA ASN A 192 -6.00 6.27 32.12
C ASN A 192 -5.61 5.43 30.88
N ILE A 193 -5.03 4.23 31.05
CA ILE A 193 -4.61 3.39 29.91
C ILE A 193 -5.82 2.78 29.18
N LYS A 194 -6.89 2.43 29.89
CA LYS A 194 -8.10 1.88 29.26
C LYS A 194 -8.84 2.91 28.39
N ASP A 195 -8.80 4.19 28.77
CA ASP A 195 -9.41 5.26 27.98
C ASP A 195 -8.55 5.68 26.79
N ILE A 196 -7.23 5.55 26.88
CA ILE A 196 -6.31 5.69 25.75
C ILE A 196 -6.53 4.55 24.73
N ILE A 197 -6.67 3.30 25.19
CA ILE A 197 -6.95 2.14 24.31
C ILE A 197 -8.35 2.23 23.68
N LYS A 198 -9.35 2.79 24.37
CA LYS A 198 -10.70 2.98 23.82
C LYS A 198 -10.79 4.14 22.82
N LYS A 199 -9.79 5.04 22.82
CA LYS A 199 -9.64 6.15 21.85
C LYS A 199 -8.72 5.79 20.67
N ILE A 200 -8.15 4.58 20.64
CA ILE A 200 -7.68 3.95 19.39
C ILE A 200 -8.95 3.62 18.60
N ILE A 201 -9.44 4.64 17.91
CA ILE A 201 -10.60 4.59 17.02
C ILE A 201 -10.22 3.60 15.92
N VAL A 202 -10.67 2.36 16.06
CA VAL A 202 -10.89 1.51 14.89
C VAL A 202 -11.77 2.32 13.94
N PRO A 203 -11.35 2.54 12.68
CA PRO A 203 -12.18 3.27 11.75
C PRO A 203 -13.47 2.47 11.53
N LYS A 204 -14.61 3.03 11.93
CA LYS A 204 -15.90 2.57 11.41
C LYS A 204 -15.92 2.90 9.92
N THR A 205 -15.57 1.92 9.09
CA THR A 205 -15.65 2.01 7.63
C THR A 205 -16.50 0.86 7.10
N GLY A 206 -17.78 0.91 7.41
CA GLY A 206 -18.79 0.54 6.43
C GLY A 206 -19.18 1.83 5.73
N ASP A 207 -18.77 1.99 4.47
CA ASP A 207 -19.23 3.11 3.65
C ASP A 207 -20.75 2.97 3.50
N SER A 208 -21.52 3.83 4.18
CA SER A 208 -22.99 3.82 4.13
C SER A 208 -23.52 4.20 2.74
N SER A 209 -22.63 4.59 1.81
CA SER A 209 -22.91 4.81 0.41
C SER A 209 -23.35 3.53 -0.33
N LEU A 210 -22.89 2.34 0.08
CA LEU A 210 -23.30 1.07 -0.56
C LEU A 210 -24.81 0.85 -0.47
N ILE A 211 -25.42 1.14 0.68
CA ILE A 211 -26.88 1.05 0.87
C ILE A 211 -27.58 2.06 -0.04
N LEU A 212 -27.03 3.27 -0.19
CA LEU A 212 -27.56 4.28 -1.09
C LEU A 212 -27.51 3.81 -2.55
N TYR A 213 -26.40 3.19 -2.98
CA TYR A 213 -26.26 2.61 -4.32
C TYR A 213 -27.22 1.44 -4.56
N PHE A 214 -27.43 0.55 -3.57
CA PHE A 214 -28.43 -0.51 -3.66
C PHE A 214 -29.86 0.03 -3.76
N ILE A 215 -30.19 1.10 -3.03
CA ILE A 215 -31.50 1.76 -3.12
C ILE A 215 -31.69 2.38 -4.51
N ILE A 216 -30.67 3.08 -5.04
CA ILE A 216 -30.71 3.67 -6.38
C ILE A 216 -30.84 2.59 -7.46
N PHE A 217 -30.11 1.48 -7.34
CA PHE A 217 -30.16 0.36 -8.28
C PHE A 217 -31.51 -0.36 -8.26
N SER A 218 -32.10 -0.52 -7.07
CA SER A 218 -33.45 -1.06 -6.89
C SER A 218 -34.52 -0.16 -7.52
N LEU A 219 -34.44 1.16 -7.29
CA LEU A 219 -35.36 2.12 -7.92
C LEU A 219 -35.26 2.09 -9.46
N CYS A 220 -34.04 2.05 -9.99
CA CYS A 220 -33.80 1.96 -11.44
C CYS A 220 -34.39 0.67 -12.05
N SER A 221 -34.25 -0.46 -11.35
CA SER A 221 -34.80 -1.75 -11.78
C SER A 221 -36.33 -1.75 -11.82
N ILE A 222 -36.98 -1.10 -10.85
CA ILE A 222 -38.44 -0.93 -10.83
C ILE A 222 -38.92 -0.06 -11.99
N VAL A 223 -38.23 1.05 -12.28
CA VAL A 223 -38.57 1.93 -13.41
C VAL A 223 -38.42 1.20 -14.75
N LEU A 224 -37.36 0.40 -14.93
CA LEU A 224 -37.17 -0.43 -16.12
C LEU A 224 -38.28 -1.46 -16.30
N LEU A 225 -38.71 -2.12 -15.21
CA LEU A 225 -39.85 -3.05 -15.24
C LEU A 225 -41.15 -2.34 -15.62
N VAL A 226 -41.45 -1.15 -15.07
CA VAL A 226 -42.67 -0.39 -15.40
C VAL A 226 -42.66 0.08 -16.86
N LEU A 227 -41.53 0.55 -17.36
CA LEU A 227 -41.38 0.95 -18.76
C LEU A 227 -41.55 -0.24 -19.71
N ASN A 228 -40.96 -1.40 -19.38
CA ASN A 228 -41.12 -2.62 -20.17
C ASN A 228 -42.57 -3.13 -20.15
N ASN A 229 -43.24 -3.08 -18.99
CA ASN A 229 -44.63 -3.52 -18.86
C ASN A 229 -45.60 -2.59 -19.62
N ASN A 230 -45.34 -1.28 -19.62
CA ASN A 230 -46.11 -0.31 -20.41
C ASN A 230 -45.86 -0.48 -21.92
N PHE A 231 -44.63 -0.82 -22.32
CA PHE A 231 -44.31 -1.15 -23.71
C PHE A 231 -45.04 -2.40 -24.18
N ILE A 232 -45.08 -3.47 -23.37
CA ILE A 232 -45.83 -4.70 -23.66
C ILE A 232 -47.33 -4.43 -23.72
N LYS A 233 -47.92 -3.68 -22.77
CA LYS A 233 -49.35 -3.33 -22.78
C LYS A 233 -49.73 -2.50 -24.00
N ASN A 234 -48.89 -1.54 -24.40
CA ASN A 234 -49.15 -0.76 -25.61
C ASN A 234 -49.07 -1.61 -26.88
N LYS A 235 -48.15 -2.58 -26.95
CA LYS A 235 -48.05 -3.51 -28.07
C LYS A 235 -49.28 -4.43 -28.17
N ILE A 236 -49.77 -4.98 -27.04
CA ILE A 236 -50.98 -5.83 -27.00
C ILE A 236 -52.24 -5.03 -27.40
N LYS A 237 -52.32 -3.74 -27.03
CA LYS A 237 -53.47 -2.89 -27.38
C LYS A 237 -53.53 -2.55 -28.88
N ILE A 238 -52.38 -2.53 -29.57
CA ILE A 238 -52.31 -2.38 -31.03
C ILE A 238 -52.81 -3.66 -31.72
N PHE A 239 -52.38 -4.84 -31.25
CA PHE A 239 -52.82 -6.13 -31.82
C PHE A 239 -54.32 -6.44 -31.64
N LYS A 240 -54.96 -5.95 -30.57
CA LYS A 240 -56.42 -6.12 -30.35
C LYS A 240 -57.31 -5.17 -31.15
N LYS A 241 -56.75 -4.25 -31.93
CA LYS A 241 -57.51 -3.26 -32.71
C LYS A 241 -57.56 -3.60 -34.21
N GLU A 242 -57.00 -4.74 -34.60
CA GLU A 242 -56.92 -5.23 -35.99
C GLU A 242 -57.71 -6.54 -36.23
N GLU A 243 -58.55 -6.97 -35.28
CA GLU A 243 -59.66 -7.92 -35.50
C GLU A 243 -61.00 -7.17 -35.51
#